data_AF-A0A941G8B0-F1
#
_entry.id   AF-A0A941G8B0-F1
#
_cell.length_a   1.000
_cell.length_b   1.000
_cell.length_c   1.000
_cell.angle_alpha   90.00
_cell.angle_beta   90.00
_cell.angle_gamma   90.00
#
_symmetry.space_group_name_H-M   'P 1'
#
loop_
_entity.id
_entity.type
_entity.pdbx_description
1 polymer ?
#
loop_
_entity_poly.entity_id
_entity_poly.type
_entity_poly.pdbx_seq_one_letter_code
_entity_poly.pdbx_strand_id
1 'polypeptide(L)'
;SVGLMTVAATQDIDASRATLHGGGLDLSAAKLRNPGGKITSSGDASIKLGGELDNTSGTIAAAGNARIDATRLGNRDGTVAGGNLTITTSGAIDNQRGLLQADNTLTLTAASLDNSNTLTPSG
;
A
#
# COMPACT_ATOMS: atom_id res chain seq x y z
N SER A 1 2.79 23.21 5.54
CA SER A 1 2.03 22.15 4.86
C SER A 1 2.95 21.52 3.84
N VAL A 2 3.23 20.22 3.93
CA VAL A 2 3.86 19.49 2.82
C VAL A 2 2.80 19.37 1.71
N GLY A 3 3.17 19.68 0.47
CA GLY A 3 2.23 19.64 -0.66
C GLY A 3 1.90 18.22 -1.12
N LEU A 4 1.05 18.11 -2.14
CA LEU A 4 0.85 16.86 -2.86
C LEU A 4 2.18 16.39 -3.47
N MET A 5 2.53 15.13 -3.23
CA MET A 5 3.64 14.45 -3.88
C MET A 5 3.09 13.61 -5.04
N THR A 6 3.48 13.93 -6.26
CA THR A 6 3.14 13.13 -7.45
C THR A 6 4.37 12.37 -7.92
N VAL A 7 4.24 11.05 -8.06
CA VAL A 7 5.29 10.17 -8.58
C VAL A 7 4.71 9.37 -9.73
N ALA A 8 5.19 9.61 -10.95
CA ALA A 8 4.73 8.89 -12.13
C ALA A 8 5.93 8.28 -12.88
N ALA A 9 5.89 6.97 -13.09
CA ALA A 9 6.86 6.23 -13.86
C ALA A 9 6.15 5.28 -14.84
N THR A 10 6.72 5.07 -16.01
CA THR A 10 6.26 4.03 -16.94
C THR A 10 6.88 2.66 -16.63
N GLN A 11 7.91 2.64 -15.79
CA GLN A 11 8.64 1.46 -15.34
C GLN A 11 8.35 1.16 -13.87
N ASP A 12 9.04 0.16 -13.33
CA ASP A 12 8.99 -0.19 -11.93
C ASP A 12 9.61 0.92 -11.06
N ILE A 13 9.02 1.16 -9.90
CA ILE A 13 9.58 2.01 -8.85
C ILE A 13 10.16 1.11 -7.76
N ASP A 14 11.41 1.36 -7.36
CA ASP A 14 12.04 0.73 -6.19
C ASP A 14 12.20 1.75 -5.05
N ALA A 15 11.45 1.52 -3.98
CA ALA A 15 11.44 2.27 -2.73
C ALA A 15 11.95 1.44 -1.54
N SER A 16 12.58 0.28 -1.76
CA SER A 16 12.98 -0.70 -0.71
C SER A 16 13.85 -0.13 0.42
N ARG A 17 14.47 1.03 0.22
CA ARG A 17 15.31 1.71 1.24
C ARG A 17 15.00 3.20 1.34
N ALA A 18 13.88 3.62 0.77
CA ALA A 18 13.49 5.01 0.69
C ALA A 18 12.46 5.35 1.77
N THR A 19 12.47 6.62 2.19
CA THR A 19 11.30 7.24 2.82
C THR A 19 10.70 8.22 1.83
N LEU A 20 9.49 7.93 1.34
CA LEU A 20 8.69 8.87 0.57
C LEU A 20 7.62 9.43 1.50
N HIS A 21 7.54 10.76 1.59
CA HIS A 21 6.57 11.44 2.46
C HIS A 21 6.01 12.69 1.78
N GLY A 22 4.69 12.84 1.78
CA GLY A 22 3.99 14.02 1.25
C GLY A 22 2.75 14.39 2.07
N GLY A 23 2.18 15.56 1.80
CA GLY A 23 0.88 15.96 2.38
C GLY A 23 -0.32 15.30 1.71
N GLY A 24 -0.10 14.82 0.48
CA GLY A 24 -0.91 13.87 -0.27
C GLY A 24 0.06 13.03 -1.10
N LEU A 25 -0.37 11.86 -1.59
CA LEU A 25 0.43 11.04 -2.50
C LEU A 25 -0.40 10.56 -3.69
N ASP A 26 0.06 10.86 -4.90
CA ASP A 26 -0.41 10.23 -6.14
C ASP A 26 0.76 9.49 -6.78
N LEU A 27 0.73 8.16 -6.76
CA LEU A 27 1.76 7.29 -7.32
C LEU A 27 1.22 6.44 -8.48
N SER A 28 1.92 6.46 -9.61
CA SER A 28 1.65 5.57 -10.74
C SER A 28 2.94 4.94 -11.28
N ALA A 29 2.90 3.63 -11.53
CA ALA A 29 4.05 2.86 -12.00
C ALA A 29 3.63 1.57 -12.71
N ALA A 30 4.57 0.89 -13.38
CA ALA A 30 4.34 -0.48 -13.84
C ALA A 30 4.23 -1.43 -12.65
N LYS A 31 5.20 -1.42 -11.75
CA LYS A 31 5.19 -2.11 -10.45
C LYS A 31 5.78 -1.21 -9.37
N LEU A 32 5.55 -1.58 -8.12
CA LEU A 32 6.16 -0.91 -6.98
C LEU A 32 6.78 -1.94 -6.04
N ARG A 33 8.09 -1.78 -5.79
CA ARG A 33 8.82 -2.52 -4.76
C ARG A 33 9.04 -1.57 -3.59
N ASN A 34 8.52 -1.91 -2.42
CA ASN A 34 8.73 -1.21 -1.16
C ASN A 34 9.22 -2.13 -0.02
N PRO A 35 9.97 -3.22 -0.25
CA PRO A 35 10.35 -4.10 0.86
C PRO A 35 11.30 -3.41 1.83
N GLY A 36 10.92 -3.29 3.11
CA GLY A 36 11.66 -2.52 4.11
C GLY A 36 11.63 -1.00 3.93
N GLY A 37 10.95 -0.50 2.89
CA GLY A 37 10.79 0.92 2.60
C GLY A 37 9.59 1.53 3.33
N LYS A 38 9.50 2.86 3.29
CA LYS A 38 8.42 3.61 3.94
C LYS A 38 7.82 4.65 2.98
N ILE A 39 6.55 4.50 2.67
CA ILE A 39 5.78 5.43 1.83
C ILE A 39 4.62 5.96 2.69
N THR A 40 4.61 7.25 2.99
CA THR A 40 3.57 7.84 3.83
C THR A 40 2.96 9.11 3.27
N SER A 41 1.69 9.33 3.60
CA SER A 41 0.95 10.55 3.30
C SER A 41 0.32 11.12 4.56
N SER A 42 0.45 12.43 4.79
CA SER A 42 -0.31 13.14 5.84
C SER A 42 -1.76 13.41 5.45
N GLY A 43 -2.15 13.11 4.21
CA GLY A 43 -3.52 13.18 3.71
C GLY A 43 -3.85 11.91 2.96
N ASP A 44 -4.54 12.05 1.83
CA ASP A 44 -4.90 10.90 1.00
C ASP A 44 -3.69 10.32 0.26
N ALA A 45 -3.75 9.03 -0.07
CA ALA A 45 -2.80 8.33 -0.92
C ALA A 45 -3.54 7.52 -2.00
N SER A 46 -3.19 7.75 -3.26
CA SER A 46 -3.65 6.99 -4.42
C SER A 46 -2.45 6.31 -5.09
N ILE A 47 -2.47 4.98 -5.14
CA ILE A 47 -1.41 4.17 -5.74
C ILE A 47 -2.04 3.33 -6.86
N LYS A 48 -1.66 3.61 -8.12
CA LYS A 48 -2.18 2.92 -9.30
C LYS A 48 -1.06 2.22 -10.06
N LEU A 49 -1.09 0.90 -10.09
CA LEU A 49 -0.06 0.07 -10.68
C LEU A 49 -0.61 -0.76 -11.84
N GLY A 50 0.19 -0.90 -12.90
CA GLY A 50 -0.10 -1.85 -13.98
C GLY A 50 0.17 -3.31 -13.62
N GLY A 51 0.86 -3.55 -12.50
CA GLY A 51 1.46 -4.81 -12.12
C GLY A 51 1.44 -5.03 -10.60
N GLU A 52 2.47 -5.67 -10.06
CA GLU A 52 2.53 -6.09 -8.66
C GLU A 52 2.97 -4.96 -7.72
N LEU A 53 2.42 -4.98 -6.51
CA LEU A 53 2.93 -4.25 -5.35
C LEU A 53 3.60 -5.23 -4.38
N ASP A 54 4.91 -5.07 -4.15
CA ASP A 54 5.66 -5.79 -3.11
C ASP A 54 5.94 -4.85 -1.93
N ASN A 55 5.20 -5.00 -0.84
CA ASN A 55 5.37 -4.27 0.42
C ASN A 55 5.92 -5.17 1.54
N THR A 56 6.71 -6.19 1.19
CA THR A 56 7.23 -7.17 2.17
C THR A 56 8.10 -6.50 3.24
N SER A 57 7.73 -6.59 4.51
CA SER A 57 8.41 -5.86 5.60
C SER A 57 8.44 -4.34 5.43
N GLY A 58 7.67 -3.80 4.48
CA GLY A 58 7.57 -2.39 4.17
C GLY A 58 6.40 -1.72 4.87
N THR A 59 6.30 -0.40 4.72
CA THR A 59 5.16 0.38 5.21
C THR A 59 4.61 1.28 4.11
N ILE A 60 3.29 1.20 3.90
CA ILE A 60 2.50 2.16 3.14
C ILE A 60 1.41 2.69 4.09
N ALA A 61 1.38 3.98 4.36
CA ALA A 61 0.37 4.54 5.27
C ALA A 61 -0.13 5.91 4.84
N ALA A 62 -1.45 6.11 4.87
CA ALA A 62 -2.08 7.40 4.69
C ALA A 62 -2.80 7.80 5.97
N ALA A 63 -2.66 9.06 6.40
CA ALA A 63 -3.50 9.59 7.49
C ALA A 63 -4.95 9.85 6.99
N GLY A 64 -5.10 10.13 5.70
CA GLY A 64 -6.39 10.17 5.00
C GLY A 64 -6.74 8.84 4.34
N ASN A 65 -7.51 8.89 3.26
CA ASN A 65 -7.90 7.71 2.51
C ASN A 65 -6.71 7.10 1.76
N ALA A 66 -6.54 5.79 1.85
CA ALA A 66 -5.60 5.03 1.03
C ALA A 66 -6.36 4.22 -0.02
N ARG A 67 -6.04 4.43 -1.29
CA ARG A 67 -6.52 3.62 -2.41
C ARG A 67 -5.36 2.98 -3.15
N ILE A 68 -5.41 1.66 -3.32
CA ILE A 68 -4.41 0.88 -4.05
C ILE A 68 -5.10 0.06 -5.12
N ASP A 69 -4.72 0.27 -6.38
CA ASP A 69 -5.13 -0.54 -7.52
C ASP A 69 -3.87 -1.22 -8.11
N ALA A 70 -3.84 -2.56 -8.13
CA ALA A 70 -2.71 -3.35 -8.60
C ALA A 70 -3.18 -4.67 -9.23
N THR A 71 -2.26 -5.48 -9.78
CA THR A 71 -2.61 -6.86 -10.21
C THR A 71 -2.49 -7.86 -9.07
N ARG A 72 -1.52 -7.67 -8.17
CA ARG A 72 -1.28 -8.48 -6.96
C ARG A 72 -0.70 -7.58 -5.88
N LEU A 73 -0.92 -7.96 -4.64
CA LEU A 73 -0.31 -7.32 -3.47
C LEU A 73 0.40 -8.38 -2.61
N GLY A 74 1.71 -8.25 -2.44
CA GLY A 74 2.46 -8.88 -1.37
C GLY A 74 2.63 -7.93 -0.20
N ASN A 75 2.12 -8.26 0.98
CA ASN A 75 2.24 -7.49 2.21
C ASN A 75 2.75 -8.34 3.39
N ARG A 76 3.55 -9.37 3.11
CA ARG A 76 4.09 -10.23 4.16
C ARG A 76 5.00 -9.45 5.10
N ASP A 77 4.79 -9.57 6.41
CA ASP A 77 5.49 -8.75 7.42
C ASP A 77 5.36 -7.23 7.24
N GLY A 78 4.55 -6.80 6.27
CA GLY A 78 4.39 -5.41 5.88
C GLY A 78 3.19 -4.78 6.55
N THR A 79 3.06 -3.47 6.39
CA THR A 79 1.90 -2.71 6.83
C THR A 79 1.36 -1.88 5.68
N VAL A 80 0.05 -1.99 5.43
CA VAL A 80 -0.73 -1.05 4.63
C VAL A 80 -1.82 -0.47 5.52
N ALA A 81 -1.82 0.84 5.69
CA ALA A 81 -2.77 1.54 6.56
C ALA A 81 -3.39 2.77 5.89
N GLY A 82 -4.63 3.09 6.25
CA GLY A 82 -5.34 4.29 5.81
C GLY A 82 -6.48 4.66 6.75
N GLY A 83 -6.97 5.89 6.69
CA GLY A 83 -8.22 6.28 7.35
C GLY A 83 -9.40 5.44 6.83
N ASN A 84 -9.61 5.45 5.52
CA ASN A 84 -10.28 4.35 4.81
C ASN A 84 -9.24 3.65 3.94
N LEU A 85 -9.26 2.32 3.89
CA LEU A 85 -8.36 1.55 3.04
C LEU A 85 -9.16 0.78 2.00
N THR A 86 -8.94 1.11 0.73
CA THR A 86 -9.48 0.38 -0.41
C THR A 86 -8.35 -0.25 -1.21
N ILE A 87 -8.36 -1.58 -1.32
CA ILE A 87 -7.40 -2.34 -2.12
C ILE A 87 -8.16 -3.12 -3.18
N THR A 88 -7.87 -2.84 -4.44
CA THR A 88 -8.39 -3.57 -5.61
C THR A 88 -7.24 -4.29 -6.29
N THR A 89 -7.35 -5.61 -6.39
CA THR A 89 -6.43 -6.44 -7.17
C THR A 89 -7.19 -7.35 -8.12
N SER A 90 -6.64 -7.58 -9.31
CA SER A 90 -7.18 -8.61 -10.22
C SER A 90 -6.76 -10.03 -9.82
N GLY A 91 -5.67 -10.16 -9.06
CA GLY A 91 -5.10 -11.40 -8.56
C GLY A 91 -5.20 -11.54 -7.04
N ALA A 92 -4.16 -12.09 -6.42
CA ALA A 92 -4.18 -12.38 -4.98
C ALA A 92 -3.60 -11.24 -4.14
N ILE A 93 -4.07 -11.19 -2.90
CA ILE A 93 -3.45 -10.46 -1.79
C ILE A 93 -2.80 -11.49 -0.87
N ASP A 94 -1.48 -11.43 -0.70
CA ASP A 94 -0.68 -12.21 0.25
C ASP A 94 -0.33 -11.34 1.46
N ASN A 95 -1.12 -11.43 2.52
CA ASN A 95 -0.98 -10.66 3.76
C ASN A 95 -0.47 -11.51 4.94
N GLN A 96 0.27 -12.60 4.68
CA GLN A 96 0.74 -13.47 5.77
C GLN A 96 1.67 -12.74 6.73
N ARG A 97 1.34 -12.74 8.03
CA ARG A 97 2.06 -11.96 9.07
C ARG A 97 2.14 -10.46 8.80
N GLY A 98 1.38 -9.97 7.82
CA GLY A 98 1.25 -8.55 7.50
C GLY A 98 0.13 -7.90 8.30
N LEU A 99 -0.09 -6.62 7.99
CA LEU A 99 -1.21 -5.84 8.52
C LEU A 99 -1.85 -5.01 7.40
N LEU A 100 -3.16 -5.19 7.21
CA LEU A 100 -4.02 -4.28 6.46
C LEU A 100 -4.95 -3.60 7.46
N GLN A 101 -4.77 -2.30 7.67
CA GLN A 101 -5.53 -1.55 8.67
C GLN A 101 -6.30 -0.40 8.02
N ALA A 102 -7.55 -0.23 8.44
CA ALA A 102 -8.30 0.98 8.21
C ALA A 102 -8.76 1.54 9.55
N ASP A 103 -8.71 2.86 9.73
CA ASP A 103 -9.30 3.47 10.93
C ASP A 103 -10.83 3.44 10.89
N ASN A 104 -11.42 3.43 9.69
CA ASN A 104 -12.87 3.48 9.49
C ASN A 104 -13.38 2.28 8.68
N THR A 105 -13.01 2.17 7.40
CA THR A 105 -13.50 1.10 6.51
C THR A 105 -12.36 0.45 5.74
N LEU A 106 -12.28 -0.87 5.84
CA LEU A 106 -11.41 -1.71 5.02
C LEU A 106 -12.24 -2.38 3.91
N THR A 107 -11.94 -2.06 2.66
CA THR A 107 -12.55 -2.67 1.47
C THR A 107 -11.50 -3.39 0.65
N LEU A 108 -11.67 -4.70 0.46
CA LEU A 108 -10.77 -5.56 -0.32
C LEU A 108 -11.53 -6.18 -1.49
N THR A 109 -10.99 -6.05 -2.69
CA THR A 109 -11.43 -6.80 -3.88
C THR A 109 -10.22 -7.52 -4.45
N ALA A 110 -10.29 -8.85 -4.50
CA ALA A 110 -9.19 -9.71 -4.96
C ALA A 110 -9.76 -11.04 -5.45
N ALA A 111 -9.01 -11.74 -6.30
CA ALA A 111 -9.33 -13.11 -6.67
C ALA A 111 -9.12 -14.09 -5.49
N SER A 112 -8.19 -13.77 -4.58
CA SER A 112 -7.97 -14.51 -3.33
C SER A 112 -7.28 -13.63 -2.30
N LEU A 113 -7.46 -13.97 -1.02
CA LEU A 113 -6.81 -13.32 0.11
C LEU A 113 -6.20 -14.41 1.01
N ASP A 114 -4.89 -14.37 1.20
CA ASP A 114 -4.22 -15.10 2.27
C ASP A 114 -3.91 -14.13 3.41
N ASN A 115 -4.60 -14.33 4.53
CA ASN A 115 -4.45 -13.54 5.76
C ASN A 115 -4.04 -14.42 6.93
N SER A 116 -3.39 -15.57 6.66
CA SER A 116 -2.95 -16.49 7.71
C SER A 116 -1.81 -15.88 8.54
N ASN A 117 -1.80 -16.16 9.85
CA ASN A 117 -0.78 -15.67 10.79
C ASN A 117 -0.64 -14.14 10.88
N THR A 118 -1.69 -13.40 10.50
CA THR A 118 -1.73 -11.92 10.53
C THR A 118 -1.68 -11.40 11.96
N LEU A 119 -0.93 -10.33 12.17
CA LEU A 119 -0.95 -9.56 13.41
C LEU A 119 -2.24 -8.74 13.42
N THR A 120 -3.30 -9.24 14.02
CA THR A 120 -4.51 -8.42 14.24
C THR A 120 -4.14 -7.28 15.19
N PRO A 121 -4.49 -6.00 14.90
CA PRO A 121 -4.45 -4.96 15.91
C PRO A 121 -5.36 -5.38 17.06
N SER A 122 -4.77 -5.63 18.23
CA SER A 122 -5.54 -5.77 19.45
C SER A 122 -6.00 -4.38 19.87
N GLY A 123 -7.23 -4.00 19.51
CA GLY A 123 -7.84 -2.73 19.87
C GLY A 123 -9.10 -2.45 19.08
#